data_AF-A0A0R3PAW5-F1
#
_entry.id   AF-A0A0R3PAW5-F1
#
_cell.length_a   1.000
_cell.length_b   1.000
_cell.length_c   1.000
_cell.angle_alpha   90.00
_cell.angle_beta   90.00
_cell.angle_gamma   90.00
#
_symmetry.space_group_name_H-M   'P 1'
#
loop_
_entity.id
_entity.type
_entity.pdbx_description
1 polymer ?
#
loop_
_entity_poly.entity_id
_entity_poly.type
_entity_poly.pdbx_seq_one_letter_code
_entity_poly.pdbx_strand_id
1 'polypeptide(L)'
;MFNGQLVNCLSQISFLDALEEAVGDIGSRDQSARPLVRDAIIRVCALFVNRCGDFKVYAEYAAGYLRLLQELTSRKDLLASLEAANSSKEQHSSYESRMIKPVQRVVQYPLLLRAIQSCCDQDSLQAKQVEIALQKMQTLAEYVNEMQRVHEEYAPHIGIIRKQNELLFKKKGLRIDIRDLLIFAHVQWLNTEKSMLEYVIFVFQTILLLLPRNIRRDCKVSCSSVC
;
A
#
# COMPACT_ATOMS: atom_id res chain seq x y z
N MET A 1 8.22 -10.28 -16.98
CA MET A 1 8.26 -9.56 -15.68
C MET A 1 7.39 -8.29 -15.66
N PHE A 2 6.51 -8.06 -16.66
CA PHE A 2 5.61 -6.88 -16.74
C PHE A 2 4.13 -7.17 -16.39
N ASN A 3 3.78 -8.42 -16.08
CA ASN A 3 2.37 -8.82 -15.92
C ASN A 3 1.71 -8.23 -14.65
N GLY A 4 2.46 -7.87 -13.61
CA GLY A 4 1.89 -7.28 -12.39
C GLY A 4 1.43 -5.82 -12.55
N GLN A 5 2.11 -5.03 -13.40
CA GLN A 5 1.75 -3.61 -13.58
C GLN A 5 0.52 -3.41 -14.48
N LEU A 6 0.28 -4.30 -15.46
CA LEU A 6 -0.92 -4.28 -16.30
C LEU A 6 -2.19 -4.62 -15.51
N VAL A 7 -2.09 -5.54 -14.54
CA VAL A 7 -3.22 -5.92 -13.65
C VAL A 7 -3.65 -4.75 -12.76
N ASN A 8 -2.72 -3.84 -12.40
CA ASN A 8 -3.00 -2.73 -11.49
C ASN A 8 -3.74 -1.55 -12.15
N CYS A 9 -3.45 -1.23 -13.41
CA CYS A 9 -4.24 -0.23 -14.14
C CYS A 9 -5.67 -0.73 -14.42
N LEU A 10 -5.84 -2.02 -14.72
CA LEU A 10 -7.15 -2.64 -14.90
C LEU A 10 -7.99 -2.60 -13.61
N SER A 11 -7.36 -2.75 -12.44
CA SER A 11 -8.06 -2.70 -11.15
C SER A 11 -8.65 -1.31 -10.84
N GLN A 12 -7.93 -0.22 -11.13
CA GLN A 12 -8.44 1.14 -10.88
C GLN A 12 -9.55 1.54 -11.87
N ILE A 13 -9.44 1.14 -13.14
CA ILE A 13 -10.51 1.35 -14.12
C ILE A 13 -11.75 0.55 -13.70
N SER A 14 -11.58 -0.73 -13.37
CA SER A 14 -12.68 -1.56 -12.87
C SER A 14 -13.32 -1.00 -11.59
N PHE A 15 -12.53 -0.38 -10.69
CA PHE A 15 -13.06 0.29 -9.51
C PHE A 15 -13.86 1.54 -9.88
N LEU A 16 -13.40 2.33 -10.85
CA LEU A 16 -14.12 3.51 -11.34
C LEU A 16 -15.45 3.10 -11.98
N ASP A 17 -15.45 2.10 -12.85
CA ASP A 17 -16.67 1.59 -13.51
C ASP A 17 -17.69 1.11 -12.45
N ALA A 18 -17.23 0.34 -11.46
CA ALA A 18 -18.07 -0.12 -10.36
C ALA A 18 -18.55 1.03 -9.47
N LEU A 19 -17.77 2.10 -9.33
CA LEU A 19 -18.16 3.29 -8.58
C LEU A 19 -19.24 4.07 -9.32
N GLU A 20 -19.10 4.25 -10.63
CA GLU A 20 -20.11 4.88 -11.49
C GLU A 20 -21.43 4.09 -11.47
N GLU A 21 -21.36 2.76 -11.54
CA GLU A 21 -22.53 1.88 -11.40
C GLU A 21 -23.16 1.99 -10.00
N ALA A 22 -22.34 2.01 -8.94
CA ALA A 22 -22.83 2.13 -7.55
C ALA A 22 -23.54 3.47 -7.30
N VAL A 23 -23.01 4.56 -7.87
CA VAL A 23 -23.64 5.89 -7.82
C VAL A 23 -24.95 5.87 -8.62
N GLY A 24 -24.93 5.34 -9.84
CA GLY A 24 -26.09 5.26 -10.73
C GLY A 24 -26.61 6.66 -11.15
N ASP A 25 -27.80 6.71 -11.74
CA ASP A 25 -28.45 7.97 -12.10
C ASP A 25 -29.12 8.59 -10.87
N ILE A 26 -28.36 9.42 -10.16
CA ILE A 26 -28.89 10.26 -9.09
C ILE A 26 -29.55 11.48 -9.76
N GLY A 27 -30.78 11.27 -10.26
CA GLY A 27 -31.54 12.26 -11.03
C GLY A 27 -31.53 13.66 -10.41
N SER A 28 -31.53 14.67 -11.29
CA SER A 28 -31.32 16.08 -10.95
C SER A 28 -32.26 16.58 -9.84
N ARG A 29 -31.68 16.84 -8.65
CA ARG A 29 -32.11 17.83 -7.64
C ARG A 29 -33.55 17.77 -7.09
N ASP A 30 -34.31 16.71 -7.33
CA ASP A 30 -35.70 16.64 -6.86
C ASP A 30 -35.86 15.97 -5.48
N GLN A 31 -36.91 16.31 -4.72
CA GLN A 31 -37.14 15.79 -3.36
C GLN A 31 -37.34 14.26 -3.31
N SER A 32 -37.73 13.64 -4.43
CA SER A 32 -37.78 12.19 -4.64
C SER A 32 -36.40 11.51 -4.70
N ALA A 33 -35.31 12.28 -4.80
CA ALA A 33 -33.95 11.74 -4.90
C ALA A 33 -33.36 11.29 -3.56
N ARG A 34 -33.95 11.69 -2.40
CA ARG A 34 -33.44 11.32 -1.06
C ARG A 34 -33.28 9.81 -0.84
N PRO A 35 -34.27 8.94 -1.16
CA PRO A 35 -34.08 7.49 -1.05
C PRO A 35 -33.02 6.96 -2.04
N LEU A 36 -32.97 7.47 -3.27
CA LEU A 36 -31.96 7.06 -4.26
C LEU A 36 -30.54 7.40 -3.82
N VAL A 37 -30.32 8.59 -3.24
CA VAL A 37 -29.04 9.01 -2.67
C VAL A 37 -28.65 8.12 -1.49
N ARG A 38 -29.61 7.78 -0.62
CA ARG A 38 -29.40 6.89 0.52
C ARG A 38 -28.95 5.49 0.06
N ASP A 39 -29.57 4.94 -0.98
CA ASP A 39 -29.19 3.65 -1.54
C ASP A 39 -27.84 3.72 -2.26
N ALA A 40 -27.56 4.80 -2.99
CA ALA A 40 -26.26 5.04 -3.61
C ALA A 40 -25.12 5.09 -2.58
N ILE A 41 -25.31 5.78 -1.45
CA ILE A 41 -24.35 5.82 -0.36
C ILE A 41 -24.05 4.41 0.16
N ILE A 42 -25.09 3.58 0.37
CA ILE A 42 -24.91 2.20 0.85
C ILE A 42 -24.10 1.38 -0.16
N ARG A 43 -24.42 1.46 -1.46
CA ARG A 43 -23.69 0.75 -2.52
C ARG A 43 -22.24 1.20 -2.61
N VAL A 44 -21.98 2.51 -2.56
CA VAL A 44 -20.62 3.07 -2.58
C VAL A 44 -19.83 2.60 -1.37
N CYS A 45 -20.40 2.63 -0.17
CA CYS A 45 -19.74 2.13 1.04
C CYS A 45 -19.41 0.64 0.95
N ALA A 46 -20.36 -0.18 0.50
CA ALA A 46 -20.16 -1.61 0.29
C ALA A 46 -19.05 -1.87 -0.74
N LEU A 47 -18.98 -1.08 -1.82
CA LEU A 47 -17.91 -1.17 -2.81
C LEU A 47 -16.53 -0.90 -2.18
N PHE A 48 -16.37 0.17 -1.40
CA PHE A 48 -15.12 0.46 -0.68
C PHE A 48 -14.73 -0.69 0.26
N VAL A 49 -15.68 -1.24 1.00
CA VAL A 49 -15.45 -2.35 1.93
C VAL A 49 -14.99 -3.62 1.22
N ASN A 50 -15.60 -3.92 0.07
CA ASN A 50 -15.31 -5.12 -0.73
C ASN A 50 -13.99 -5.00 -1.50
N ARG A 51 -13.67 -3.80 -2.00
CA ARG A 51 -12.48 -3.52 -2.82
C ARG A 51 -11.29 -3.01 -2.04
N CYS A 52 -11.41 -2.84 -0.72
CA CYS A 52 -10.32 -2.37 0.15
C CYS A 52 -9.01 -3.17 -0.03
N GLY A 53 -9.11 -4.49 -0.24
CA GLY A 53 -7.95 -5.36 -0.46
C GLY A 53 -7.16 -5.01 -1.72
N ASP A 54 -7.84 -4.61 -2.79
CA ASP A 54 -7.22 -4.28 -4.09
C ASP A 54 -6.31 -3.05 -3.96
N PHE A 55 -6.57 -2.17 -2.99
CA PHE A 55 -5.77 -0.97 -2.75
C PHE A 55 -4.48 -1.24 -1.96
N LYS A 56 -4.21 -2.46 -1.47
CA LYS A 56 -2.93 -2.76 -0.82
C LYS A 56 -1.73 -2.55 -1.73
N VAL A 57 -1.94 -2.60 -3.05
CA VAL A 57 -0.93 -2.30 -4.07
C VAL A 57 -0.35 -0.88 -3.99
N TYR A 58 -1.07 0.07 -3.37
CA TYR A 58 -0.53 1.41 -3.11
C TYR A 58 0.68 1.38 -2.18
N ALA A 59 0.80 0.38 -1.30
CA ALA A 59 1.99 0.21 -0.46
C ALA A 59 3.24 -0.10 -1.29
N GLU A 60 3.13 -1.03 -2.23
CA GLU A 60 4.22 -1.36 -3.17
C GLU A 60 4.58 -0.17 -4.05
N TYR A 61 3.56 0.56 -4.53
CA TYR A 61 3.76 1.77 -5.33
C TYR A 61 4.51 2.85 -4.53
N ALA A 62 4.10 3.14 -3.30
CA ALA A 62 4.74 4.14 -2.44
C ALA A 62 6.23 3.80 -2.20
N ALA A 63 6.53 2.54 -1.89
CA ALA A 63 7.90 2.06 -1.76
C ALA A 63 8.71 2.21 -3.06
N GLY A 64 8.09 1.89 -4.21
CA GLY A 64 8.70 2.08 -5.52
C GLY A 64 8.97 3.54 -5.88
N TYR A 65 8.04 4.43 -5.56
CA TYR A 65 8.15 5.86 -5.77
C TYR A 65 9.31 6.45 -4.96
N LEU A 66 9.45 6.09 -3.70
CA LEU A 66 10.58 6.55 -2.87
C LEU A 66 11.94 6.10 -3.43
N ARG A 67 12.05 4.84 -3.87
CA ARG A 67 13.27 4.33 -4.51
C ARG A 67 13.60 5.10 -5.79
N LEU A 68 12.60 5.41 -6.60
CA LEU A 68 12.79 6.21 -7.81
C LEU A 68 13.38 7.59 -7.46
N LEU A 69 12.86 8.28 -6.45
CA LEU A 69 13.41 9.57 -6.01
C LEU A 69 14.89 9.47 -5.59
N GLN A 70 15.26 8.39 -4.90
CA GLN A 70 16.66 8.13 -4.50
C GLN A 70 17.55 7.85 -5.72
N GLU A 71 17.09 7.06 -6.68
CA GLU A 71 17.83 6.74 -7.91
C GLU A 71 18.01 7.96 -8.81
N LEU A 72 16.98 8.80 -8.96
CA LEU A 72 17.04 10.03 -9.77
C LEU A 72 18.06 11.04 -9.24
N THR A 73 18.35 11.03 -7.93
CA THR A 73 19.43 11.84 -7.36
C THR A 73 20.80 11.44 -7.92
N SER A 74 20.98 10.15 -8.27
CA SER A 74 22.24 9.60 -8.78
C SER A 74 22.27 9.48 -10.32
N ARG A 75 21.11 9.35 -10.98
CA ARG A 75 20.95 9.08 -12.42
C ARG A 75 20.35 10.30 -13.14
N LYS A 76 21.18 11.32 -13.36
CA LYS A 76 20.77 12.57 -14.04
C LYS A 76 20.34 12.36 -15.50
N ASP A 77 20.83 11.31 -16.15
CA ASP A 77 20.45 10.88 -17.50
C ASP A 77 18.98 10.43 -17.57
N LEU A 78 18.52 9.68 -16.57
CA LEU A 78 17.12 9.30 -16.46
C LEU A 78 16.23 10.50 -16.18
N LEU A 79 16.66 11.39 -15.28
CA LEU A 79 15.92 12.61 -14.96
C LEU A 79 15.71 13.47 -16.22
N ALA A 80 16.78 13.72 -16.97
CA ALA A 80 16.70 14.47 -18.23
C ALA A 80 15.76 13.81 -19.25
N SER A 81 15.74 12.46 -19.30
CA SER A 81 14.82 11.72 -20.17
C SER A 81 13.35 11.86 -19.74
N LEU A 82 13.08 11.84 -18.43
CA LEU A 82 11.74 12.05 -17.87
C LEU A 82 11.24 13.48 -18.08
N GLU A 83 12.13 14.46 -17.94
CA GLU A 83 11.84 15.87 -18.23
C GLU A 83 11.57 16.08 -19.73
N ALA A 84 12.36 15.45 -20.61
CA ALA A 84 12.16 15.51 -22.06
C ALA A 84 10.83 14.87 -22.50
N ALA A 85 10.33 13.86 -21.76
CA ALA A 85 9.03 13.26 -22.01
C ALA A 85 7.85 14.20 -21.68
N ASN A 86 8.07 15.29 -20.95
CA ASN A 86 7.06 16.31 -20.69
C ASN A 86 6.90 17.27 -21.88
N SER A 87 6.20 16.83 -22.92
CA SER A 87 6.01 17.61 -24.15
C SER A 87 5.29 18.95 -23.95
N SER A 88 4.41 19.08 -22.94
CA SER A 88 3.70 20.34 -22.69
C SER A 88 4.51 21.36 -21.88
N LYS A 89 5.64 20.94 -21.28
CA LYS A 89 6.48 21.74 -20.36
C LYS A 89 5.74 22.32 -19.14
N GLU A 90 4.49 21.91 -18.93
CA GLU A 90 3.70 22.34 -17.78
C GLU A 90 4.10 21.54 -16.54
N GLN A 91 4.13 22.20 -15.39
CA GLN A 91 4.49 21.58 -14.12
C GLN A 91 3.52 20.46 -13.72
N HIS A 92 2.23 20.58 -14.04
CA HIS A 92 1.24 19.53 -13.77
C HIS A 92 1.40 18.28 -14.67
N SER A 93 2.17 18.40 -15.75
CA SER A 93 2.48 17.31 -16.68
C SER A 93 3.84 16.68 -16.39
N SER A 94 4.59 17.19 -15.41
CA SER A 94 5.88 16.64 -15.01
C SER A 94 5.76 15.21 -14.47
N TYR A 95 6.86 14.47 -14.48
CA TYR A 95 6.87 13.11 -13.93
C TYR A 95 6.60 13.13 -12.42
N GLU A 96 7.12 14.12 -11.68
CA GLU A 96 6.88 14.26 -10.24
C GLU A 96 5.39 14.41 -9.96
N SER A 97 4.72 15.31 -10.67
CA SER A 97 3.29 15.58 -10.50
C SER A 97 2.43 14.38 -10.87
N ARG A 98 2.81 13.62 -11.90
CA ARG A 98 2.07 12.41 -12.31
C ARG A 98 2.29 11.26 -11.34
N MET A 99 3.51 11.05 -10.88
CA MET A 99 3.88 9.89 -10.05
C MET A 99 3.51 10.05 -8.57
N ILE A 100 3.32 11.28 -8.07
CA ILE A 100 2.86 11.47 -6.68
C ILE A 100 1.35 11.21 -6.51
N LYS A 101 0.56 11.33 -7.59
CA LYS A 101 -0.92 11.22 -7.54
C LYS A 101 -1.42 9.91 -6.93
N PRO A 102 -0.87 8.71 -7.22
CA PRO A 102 -1.34 7.48 -6.59
C PRO A 102 -1.14 7.47 -5.07
N VAL A 103 0.00 7.98 -4.60
CA VAL A 103 0.29 8.12 -3.15
C VAL A 103 -0.67 9.12 -2.51
N GLN A 104 -0.99 10.21 -3.20
CA GLN A 104 -1.99 11.17 -2.73
C GLN A 104 -3.40 10.58 -2.74
N ARG A 105 -3.75 9.76 -3.73
CA ARG A 105 -5.12 9.26 -3.93
C ARG A 105 -5.59 8.38 -2.77
N VAL A 106 -4.73 7.50 -2.26
CA VAL A 106 -5.11 6.56 -1.19
C VAL A 106 -5.55 7.28 0.10
N VAL A 107 -4.92 8.42 0.42
CA VAL A 107 -5.28 9.22 1.60
C VAL A 107 -6.51 10.11 1.38
N GLN A 108 -6.97 10.29 0.14
CA GLN A 108 -8.19 11.04 -0.16
C GLN A 108 -9.46 10.22 0.09
N TYR A 109 -9.42 8.89 -0.02
CA TYR A 109 -10.61 8.07 0.17
C TYR A 109 -11.24 8.20 1.57
N PRO A 110 -10.48 8.16 2.68
CA PRO A 110 -11.03 8.46 4.00
C PRO A 110 -11.64 9.86 4.12
N LEU A 111 -11.04 10.87 3.46
CA LEU A 111 -11.56 12.25 3.49
C LEU A 111 -12.91 12.36 2.77
N LEU A 112 -13.04 11.69 1.62
CA LEU A 112 -14.29 11.60 0.89
C LEU A 112 -15.39 10.93 1.73
N LEU A 113 -15.07 9.80 2.38
CA LEU A 113 -16.03 9.09 3.22
C LEU A 113 -16.46 9.92 4.43
N ARG A 114 -15.56 10.70 5.04
CA ARG A 114 -15.92 11.68 6.08
C ARG A 114 -16.86 12.76 5.58
N ALA A 115 -16.63 13.29 4.37
CA ALA A 115 -17.53 14.26 3.77
C ALA A 115 -18.94 13.67 3.56
N ILE A 116 -19.03 12.44 3.06
CA ILE A 116 -20.31 11.72 2.92
C ILE A 116 -20.97 11.51 4.28
N GLN A 117 -20.19 11.13 5.31
CA GLN A 117 -20.69 10.93 6.67
C GLN A 117 -21.33 12.21 7.23
N SER A 118 -20.72 13.37 6.97
CA SER A 118 -21.22 14.67 7.44
C SER A 118 -22.58 15.08 6.82
N CYS A 119 -22.94 14.46 5.69
CA CYS A 119 -24.23 14.66 5.03
C CYS A 119 -25.29 13.63 5.45
N CYS A 120 -24.94 12.63 6.28
CA CYS A 120 -25.87 11.60 6.73
C CYS A 120 -26.52 11.98 8.07
N ASP A 121 -27.79 11.62 8.25
CA ASP A 121 -28.48 11.75 9.54
C ASP A 121 -27.80 10.86 10.60
N GLN A 122 -27.60 11.39 11.82
CA GLN A 122 -27.08 10.60 12.94
C GLN A 122 -27.98 9.38 13.20
N ASP A 123 -27.37 8.25 13.57
CA ASP A 123 -28.01 6.95 13.80
C ASP A 123 -28.68 6.27 12.59
N SER A 124 -28.61 6.88 11.40
CA SER A 124 -29.10 6.26 10.17
C SER A 124 -28.30 5.01 9.76
N LEU A 125 -28.93 4.12 9.00
CA LEU A 125 -28.24 2.96 8.42
C LEU A 125 -27.05 3.39 7.54
N GLN A 126 -27.22 4.48 6.79
CA GLN A 126 -26.19 5.05 5.91
C GLN A 126 -24.98 5.50 6.73
N ALA A 127 -25.19 6.24 7.82
CA ALA A 127 -24.11 6.68 8.69
C ALA A 127 -23.30 5.50 9.24
N LYS A 128 -23.97 4.40 9.64
CA LYS A 128 -23.30 3.17 10.08
C LYS A 128 -22.49 2.50 8.97
N GLN A 129 -23.02 2.44 7.75
CA GLN A 129 -22.28 1.87 6.60
C GLN A 129 -21.07 2.73 6.21
N VAL A 130 -21.21 4.05 6.23
CA VAL A 130 -20.10 4.98 5.97
C VAL A 130 -19.02 4.84 7.02
N GLU A 131 -19.37 4.69 8.30
CA GLU A 131 -18.40 4.48 9.38
C GLU A 131 -17.58 3.20 9.16
N ILE A 132 -18.21 2.08 8.79
CA ILE A 132 -17.51 0.82 8.51
C ILE A 132 -16.55 1.00 7.32
N ALA A 133 -17.00 1.63 6.24
CA ALA A 133 -16.16 1.90 5.07
C ALA A 133 -14.98 2.84 5.42
N LEU A 134 -15.25 3.88 6.22
CA LEU A 134 -14.27 4.85 6.66
C LEU A 134 -13.17 4.19 7.49
N GLN A 135 -13.54 3.37 8.47
CA GLN A 135 -12.59 2.63 9.31
C GLN A 135 -11.71 1.71 8.45
N LYS A 136 -12.29 0.95 7.52
CA LYS A 136 -11.50 0.11 6.60
C LYS A 136 -10.49 0.90 5.77
N MET A 137 -10.91 2.04 5.21
CA MET A 137 -10.03 2.87 4.39
C MET A 137 -8.96 3.60 5.23
N GLN A 138 -9.25 3.94 6.49
CA GLN A 138 -8.26 4.46 7.44
C GLN A 138 -7.21 3.39 7.76
N THR A 139 -7.63 2.16 8.10
CA THR A 139 -6.71 1.04 8.34
C THR A 139 -5.83 0.74 7.12
N LEU A 140 -6.38 0.87 5.91
CA LEU A 140 -5.59 0.76 4.68
C LEU A 140 -4.55 1.87 4.56
N ALA A 141 -4.90 3.13 4.85
CA ALA A 141 -3.97 4.25 4.79
C ALA A 141 -2.84 4.09 5.83
N GLU A 142 -3.18 3.64 7.04
CA GLU A 142 -2.22 3.28 8.10
C GLU A 142 -1.31 2.14 7.64
N TYR A 143 -1.88 1.10 7.02
CA TYR A 143 -1.11 -0.02 6.47
C TYR A 143 -0.10 0.44 5.40
N VAL A 144 -0.50 1.31 4.47
CA VAL A 144 0.41 1.87 3.45
C VAL A 144 1.55 2.65 4.10
N ASN A 145 1.25 3.46 5.12
CA ASN A 145 2.25 4.21 5.87
C ASN A 145 3.22 3.30 6.64
N GLU A 146 2.71 2.29 7.35
CA GLU A 146 3.55 1.31 8.07
C GLU A 146 4.39 0.47 7.10
N MET A 147 3.85 0.06 5.96
CA MET A 147 4.62 -0.59 4.90
C MET A 147 5.78 0.26 4.41
N GLN A 148 5.57 1.56 4.24
CA GLN A 148 6.63 2.48 3.86
C GLN A 148 7.71 2.56 4.94
N ARG A 149 7.31 2.71 6.21
CA ARG A 149 8.23 2.74 7.35
C ARG A 149 9.07 1.47 7.46
N VAL A 150 8.44 0.31 7.35
CA VAL A 150 9.11 -1.00 7.37
C VAL A 150 10.08 -1.13 6.21
N HIS A 151 9.71 -0.65 5.01
CA HIS A 151 10.59 -0.65 3.87
C HIS A 151 11.82 0.23 4.11
N GLU A 152 11.66 1.46 4.62
CA GLU A 152 12.77 2.36 4.93
C GLU A 152 13.70 1.78 6.01
N GLU A 153 13.14 1.20 7.07
CA GLU A 153 13.88 0.66 8.20
C GLU A 153 14.61 -0.64 7.85
N TYR A 154 13.93 -1.60 7.20
CA TYR A 154 14.44 -2.97 7.05
C TYR A 154 14.99 -3.29 5.66
N ALA A 155 14.66 -2.54 4.59
CA ALA A 155 15.21 -2.83 3.26
C ALA A 155 16.74 -2.84 3.21
N PRO A 156 17.47 -1.91 3.88
CA PRO A 156 18.93 -1.95 3.90
C PRO A 156 19.46 -3.24 4.56
N HIS A 157 18.86 -3.64 5.69
CA HIS A 157 19.25 -4.85 6.43
C HIS A 157 18.98 -6.12 5.63
N ILE A 158 17.78 -6.23 5.03
CA ILE A 158 17.42 -7.34 4.14
C ILE A 158 18.37 -7.37 2.93
N GLY A 159 18.75 -6.22 2.39
CA GLY A 159 19.72 -6.10 1.29
C GLY A 159 21.12 -6.61 1.66
N ILE A 160 21.59 -6.33 2.88
CA ILE A 160 22.86 -6.86 3.41
C ILE A 160 22.79 -8.38 3.55
N ILE A 161 21.71 -8.90 4.16
CA ILE A 161 21.50 -10.35 4.36
C ILE A 161 21.47 -11.07 3.01
N ARG A 162 20.80 -10.47 2.01
CA ARG A 162 20.74 -10.98 0.64
C ARG A 162 22.12 -11.07 0.02
N LYS A 163 22.95 -10.03 0.13
CA LYS A 163 24.31 -10.01 -0.43
C LYS A 163 25.23 -11.00 0.27
N GLN A 164 25.17 -11.09 1.60
CA GLN A 164 26.01 -11.99 2.39
C GLN A 164 25.72 -13.47 2.11
N ASN A 165 24.47 -13.82 1.80
CA ASN A 165 24.02 -15.20 1.63
C ASN A 165 23.62 -15.53 0.18
N GLU A 166 24.11 -14.77 -0.80
CA GLU A 166 23.68 -14.88 -2.20
C GLU A 166 23.84 -16.31 -2.76
N LEU A 167 24.97 -16.97 -2.48
CA LEU A 167 25.25 -18.33 -2.92
C LEU A 167 24.27 -19.35 -2.32
N LEU A 168 23.93 -19.19 -1.04
CA LEU A 168 22.97 -20.04 -0.34
C LEU A 168 21.57 -19.89 -0.94
N PHE A 169 21.15 -18.66 -1.18
CA PHE A 169 19.84 -18.37 -1.76
C PHE A 169 19.72 -18.88 -3.19
N LYS A 170 20.74 -18.68 -4.03
CA LYS A 170 20.78 -19.25 -5.39
C LYS A 170 20.70 -20.77 -5.38
N LYS A 171 21.48 -21.44 -4.53
CA LYS A 171 21.50 -22.91 -4.46
C LYS A 171 20.16 -23.50 -4.02
N LYS A 172 19.45 -22.83 -3.10
CA LYS A 172 18.15 -23.28 -2.58
C LYS A 172 16.94 -22.72 -3.34
N GLY A 173 17.16 -21.92 -4.39
CA GLY A 173 16.07 -21.27 -5.13
C GLY A 173 15.29 -20.23 -4.30
N LEU A 174 15.88 -19.71 -3.22
CA LEU A 174 15.24 -18.76 -2.32
C LEU A 174 15.36 -17.34 -2.90
N ARG A 175 14.27 -16.58 -2.82
CA ARG A 175 14.22 -15.20 -3.31
C ARG A 175 13.88 -14.28 -2.14
N ILE A 176 14.79 -13.36 -1.87
CA ILE A 176 14.62 -12.32 -0.85
C ILE A 176 14.63 -10.98 -1.55
N ASP A 177 13.44 -10.47 -1.79
CA ASP A 177 13.22 -9.13 -2.29
C ASP A 177 12.07 -8.53 -1.50
N ILE A 178 12.25 -7.33 -0.98
CA ILE A 178 11.20 -6.65 -0.21
C ILE A 178 9.95 -6.37 -1.05
N ARG A 179 10.08 -6.40 -2.39
CA ARG A 179 8.97 -6.36 -3.34
C ARG A 179 8.07 -7.60 -3.29
N ASP A 180 8.62 -8.74 -2.88
CA ASP A 180 7.91 -10.01 -2.77
C ASP A 180 7.46 -10.30 -1.32
N LEU A 181 7.49 -9.28 -0.45
CA LEU A 181 7.05 -9.38 0.93
C LEU A 181 5.52 -9.54 0.97
N LEU A 182 5.05 -10.65 1.51
CA LEU A 182 3.61 -10.95 1.62
C LEU A 182 3.02 -10.33 2.88
N ILE A 183 3.68 -10.58 4.02
CA ILE A 183 3.21 -10.22 5.35
C ILE A 183 4.43 -9.90 6.20
N PHE A 184 4.27 -8.94 7.11
CA PHE A 184 5.17 -8.80 8.26
C PHE A 184 4.34 -8.73 9.54
N ALA A 185 4.94 -9.10 10.66
CA ALA A 185 4.31 -9.01 11.96
C ALA A 185 5.33 -8.75 13.06
N HIS A 186 4.95 -7.92 14.02
CA HIS A 186 5.69 -7.78 15.27
C HIS A 186 5.34 -8.95 16.19
N VAL A 187 6.36 -9.64 16.68
CA VAL A 187 6.20 -10.81 17.55
C VAL A 187 7.10 -10.70 18.76
N GLN A 188 6.66 -11.29 19.87
CA GLN A 188 7.49 -11.48 21.04
C GLN A 188 8.06 -12.90 21.00
N TRP A 189 9.38 -13.02 21.05
CA TRP A 189 10.04 -14.31 21.09
C TRP A 189 10.06 -14.83 22.53
N LEU A 190 9.26 -15.87 22.79
CA LEU A 190 9.04 -16.41 24.14
C LEU A 190 10.15 -17.35 24.61
N ASN A 191 11.05 -17.79 23.72
CA ASN A 191 12.02 -18.86 24.01
C ASN A 191 13.41 -18.33 24.41
N THR A 192 13.46 -17.26 25.20
CA THR A 192 14.73 -16.73 25.73
C THR A 192 14.69 -16.69 27.25
N GLU A 193 15.52 -17.53 27.88
CA GLU A 193 15.65 -17.69 29.34
C GLU A 193 16.00 -16.41 30.12
N LYS A 194 16.27 -15.28 29.44
CA LYS A 194 16.86 -14.08 30.05
C LYS A 194 16.14 -12.76 29.74
N SER A 195 15.29 -12.67 28.71
CA SER A 195 14.46 -11.48 28.44
C SER A 195 13.49 -11.73 27.28
N MET A 196 12.31 -11.08 27.31
CA MET A 196 11.37 -11.02 26.18
C MET A 196 11.98 -10.14 25.08
N LEU A 197 12.36 -10.75 23.97
CA LEU A 197 12.92 -10.03 22.82
C LEU A 197 11.82 -9.78 21.78
N GLU A 198 11.71 -8.54 21.32
CA GLU A 198 10.80 -8.16 20.24
C GLU A 198 11.46 -8.39 18.88
N TYR A 199 10.77 -9.14 18.03
CA TYR A 199 11.19 -9.45 16.66
C TYR A 199 10.15 -8.96 15.66
N VAL A 200 10.60 -8.78 14.44
CA VAL A 200 9.77 -8.58 13.26
C VAL A 200 9.96 -9.79 12.35
N ILE A 201 8.86 -10.48 12.07
CA ILE A 201 8.84 -11.57 11.08
C ILE A 201 8.47 -10.98 9.74
N PHE A 202 9.22 -11.35 8.70
CA PHE A 202 8.96 -11.06 7.30
C PHE A 202 8.66 -12.36 6.57
N VAL A 203 7.49 -12.44 5.96
CA VAL A 203 7.00 -13.60 5.23
C VAL A 203 7.14 -13.32 3.73
N PHE A 204 8.04 -14.01 3.08
CA PHE A 204 8.17 -14.03 1.62
C PHE A 204 7.60 -15.33 1.07
N GLN A 205 7.37 -15.39 -0.24
CA GLN A 205 6.87 -16.60 -0.91
C GLN A 205 7.72 -17.85 -0.66
N THR A 206 9.03 -17.67 -0.42
CA THR A 206 10.00 -18.79 -0.31
C THR A 206 10.73 -18.85 1.02
N ILE A 207 10.63 -17.83 1.87
CA ILE A 207 11.41 -17.75 3.11
C ILE A 207 10.69 -16.94 4.19
N LEU A 208 10.92 -17.32 5.45
CA LEU A 208 10.60 -16.51 6.62
C LEU A 208 11.89 -15.91 7.18
N LEU A 209 11.90 -14.59 7.37
CA LEU A 209 13.03 -13.88 7.95
C LEU A 209 12.61 -13.28 9.30
N LEU A 210 13.35 -13.57 10.36
CA LEU A 210 13.17 -12.93 11.66
C LEU A 210 14.29 -11.94 11.90
N LEU A 211 13.94 -10.68 12.16
CA LEU A 211 14.89 -9.63 12.52
C LEU A 211 14.53 -9.05 13.89
N PRO A 212 15.51 -8.82 14.79
CA PRO A 212 15.22 -8.17 16.07
C PRO A 212 14.77 -6.72 15.84
N ARG A 213 13.79 -6.23 16.59
CA ARG A 213 13.25 -4.85 16.46
C ARG A 213 14.31 -3.79 16.79
N ASN A 214 15.21 -4.08 17.73
CA ASN A 214 16.37 -3.26 18.03
C ASN A 214 17.59 -3.79 17.25
N ILE A 215 17.67 -3.49 15.96
CA ILE A 215 18.90 -3.76 15.19
C ILE A 215 19.99 -2.79 15.68
N ARG A 216 20.65 -3.13 16.80
CA ARG A 216 22.00 -2.61 17.05
C ARG A 216 22.89 -3.12 15.91
N ARG A 217 23.78 -2.26 15.40
CA ARG A 217 24.58 -2.43 14.18
C ARG A 217 25.44 -3.73 14.07
N ASP A 218 25.37 -4.66 15.03
CA ASP A 218 26.26 -5.83 15.17
C ASP A 218 25.55 -7.18 15.47
N CYS A 219 24.30 -7.41 15.04
CA CYS A 219 23.68 -8.72 15.28
C CYS A 219 23.99 -9.73 14.15
N LYS A 220 24.92 -10.66 14.44
CA LYS A 220 25.17 -11.89 13.67
C LYS A 220 23.85 -12.65 13.44
N VAL A 221 23.53 -12.88 12.18
CA VAL A 221 22.34 -13.65 11.74
C VAL A 221 22.57 -15.13 12.02
N SER A 222 21.80 -15.73 12.94
CA SER A 222 21.68 -17.19 13.04
C SER A 222 20.56 -17.67 12.12
N CYS A 223 20.93 -18.19 10.95
CA CYS A 223 19.98 -18.87 10.07
C CYS A 223 19.81 -20.31 10.58
N SER A 224 18.83 -20.56 11.44
CA SER A 224 18.46 -21.93 11.82
C SER A 224 17.66 -22.55 10.67
N SER A 225 18.30 -23.41 9.89
CA SER A 225 17.61 -24.35 9.02
C SER A 225 16.83 -25.33 9.87
N VAL A 226 15.50 -25.25 9.82
CA VAL A 226 14.66 -26.34 10.31
C VAL A 226 14.89 -27.51 9.34
N CYS A 227 15.51 -28.58 9.86
CA CYS A 227 15.63 -29.88 9.20
C CYS A 227 14.29 -30.61 9.23
#